data_AF-A0A418YJG1-F1
#
_entry.id   AF-A0A418YJG1-F1
#
_cell.length_a   1.000
_cell.length_b   1.000
_cell.length_c   1.000
_cell.angle_alpha   90.00
_cell.angle_beta   90.00
_cell.angle_gamma   90.00
#
_symmetry.space_group_name_H-M   'P 1'
#
loop_
_entity.id
_entity.type
_entity.pdbx_description
1 polymer ?
#
loop_
_entity_poly.entity_id
_entity_poly.type
_entity_poly.pdbx_seq_one_letter_code
_entity_poly.pdbx_strand_id
1 'polypeptide(L)'
;MTEVSATSTRAFRICVQFFSDGECFAVETFIIDLPEGHDPQAAAEGLADHSVYHDERVPDLSRTIEITSPDSDDPGPPPASGGGPTPV
;
A
#
# COMPACT_ATOMS: atom_id res chain seq x y z
N MET A 1 -24.38 -30.35 11.61
CA MET A 1 -23.86 -29.74 10.37
C MET A 1 -22.99 -28.60 10.84
N THR A 2 -21.67 -28.78 10.87
CA THR A 2 -20.76 -27.72 11.31
C THR A 2 -20.80 -26.66 10.24
N GLU A 3 -21.42 -25.52 10.53
CA GLU A 3 -21.35 -24.34 9.67
C GLU A 3 -19.87 -24.00 9.53
N VAL A 4 -19.35 -24.18 8.32
CA VAL A 4 -18.04 -23.68 7.97
C VAL A 4 -18.24 -22.17 7.99
N SER A 5 -17.89 -21.52 9.10
CA SER A 5 -17.80 -20.06 9.17
C SER A 5 -16.84 -19.67 8.07
N ALA A 6 -17.37 -19.23 6.93
CA ALA A 6 -16.56 -18.70 5.86
C ALA A 6 -15.87 -17.47 6.46
N THR A 7 -14.61 -17.61 6.83
CA THR A 7 -13.75 -16.46 7.07
C THR A 7 -13.67 -15.75 5.73
N SER A 8 -14.50 -14.73 5.56
CA SER A 8 -14.40 -13.81 4.44
C SER A 8 -13.00 -13.24 4.45
N THR A 9 -12.25 -13.51 3.40
CA THR A 9 -10.89 -13.01 3.22
C THR A 9 -10.94 -11.93 2.16
N ARG A 10 -10.37 -10.76 2.46
CA ARG A 10 -10.30 -9.62 1.57
C ARG A 10 -8.87 -9.47 1.07
N ALA A 11 -8.73 -9.35 -0.24
CA ALA A 11 -7.45 -9.03 -0.85
C ALA A 11 -7.09 -7.57 -0.54
N PHE A 12 -5.85 -7.32 -0.16
CA PHE A 12 -5.28 -6.00 0.01
C PHE A 12 -4.02 -5.92 -0.84
N ARG A 13 -3.91 -4.80 -1.57
CA ARG A 13 -2.70 -4.45 -2.29
C ARG A 13 -1.88 -3.53 -1.41
N ILE A 14 -0.66 -3.93 -1.14
CA ILE A 14 0.30 -3.16 -0.34
C ILE A 14 1.37 -2.66 -1.29
N CYS A 15 1.52 -1.35 -1.40
CA CYS A 15 2.62 -0.71 -2.11
C CYS A 15 3.60 -0.15 -1.07
N VAL A 16 4.83 -0.66 -1.07
CA VAL A 16 5.91 -0.18 -0.22
C VAL A 16 6.89 0.59 -1.10
N GLN A 17 7.03 1.88 -0.82
CA GLN A 17 7.99 2.75 -1.49
C GLN A 17 9.18 2.96 -0.57
N PHE A 18 10.38 2.63 -1.03
CA PHE A 18 11.63 2.80 -0.30
C PHE A 18 12.37 4.04 -0.80
N PHE A 19 12.74 4.89 0.14
CA PHE A 19 13.42 6.15 -0.08
C PHE A 19 14.80 6.12 0.58
N SER A 20 15.79 6.66 -0.13
CA SER A 20 17.15 6.84 0.36
C SER A 20 17.54 8.29 0.06
N ASP A 21 18.05 9.01 1.05
CA ASP A 21 18.43 10.44 0.91
C ASP A 21 17.29 11.32 0.35
N GLY A 22 16.03 10.95 0.62
CA GLY A 22 14.84 11.63 0.09
C GLY A 22 14.43 11.27 -1.34
N GLU A 23 15.15 10.36 -2.00
CA GLU A 23 14.82 9.86 -3.35
C GLU A 23 14.24 8.45 -3.31
N CYS A 24 13.13 8.22 -4.02
CA CYS A 24 12.52 6.89 -4.14
C CYS A 24 13.37 6.02 -5.08
N PHE A 25 14.01 4.99 -4.54
CA PHE A 25 14.90 4.12 -5.33
C PHE A 25 14.25 2.77 -5.68
N ALA A 26 13.26 2.32 -4.89
CA ALA A 26 12.57 1.06 -5.12
C ALA A 26 11.11 1.15 -4.69
N VAL A 27 10.24 0.50 -5.45
CA VAL A 27 8.83 0.33 -5.11
C VAL A 27 8.50 -1.15 -5.22
N GLU A 28 7.97 -1.72 -4.16
CA GLU A 28 7.53 -3.10 -4.12
C GLU A 28 6.03 -3.17 -3.90
N THR A 29 5.36 -4.07 -4.60
CA THR A 29 3.91 -4.25 -4.48
C THR A 29 3.65 -5.70 -4.08
N PHE A 30 2.95 -5.86 -2.97
CA PHE A 30 2.47 -7.14 -2.48
C PHE A 30 0.95 -7.20 -2.59
N ILE A 31 0.42 -8.40 -2.82
CA ILE A 31 -1.01 -8.67 -2.74
C ILE A 31 -1.15 -9.75 -1.66
N ILE A 32 -1.89 -9.42 -0.60
CA ILE A 32 -2.17 -10.35 0.49
C ILE A 32 -3.66 -10.54 0.67
N ASP A 33 -4.05 -11.75 0.99
CA ASP A 33 -5.42 -12.09 1.34
C ASP A 33 -5.52 -12.14 2.88
N LEU A 34 -6.21 -11.16 3.47
CA LEU A 34 -6.39 -11.08 4.93
C LEU A 34 -7.84 -11.37 5.33
N PRO A 35 -8.06 -12.21 6.35
CA PRO A 35 -9.40 -12.45 6.87
C PRO A 35 -9.99 -11.16 7.45
N GLU A 36 -11.31 -10.98 7.33
CA GLU A 36 -12.01 -9.84 7.92
C GLU A 36 -11.74 -9.75 9.42
N GLY A 37 -11.33 -8.57 9.88
CA GLY A 37 -10.94 -8.31 11.27
C GLY A 37 -9.44 -8.39 11.56
N HIS A 38 -8.60 -8.77 10.58
CA HIS A 38 -7.14 -8.60 10.69
C HIS A 38 -6.70 -7.20 10.28
N ASP A 39 -5.68 -6.67 10.97
CA ASP A 39 -5.05 -5.38 10.66
C ASP A 39 -4.17 -5.48 9.41
N PRO A 40 -4.57 -4.87 8.26
CA PRO A 40 -3.76 -4.88 7.06
C PRO A 40 -2.47 -4.08 7.23
N GLN A 41 -2.48 -3.07 8.10
CA GLN A 41 -1.31 -2.27 8.45
C GLN A 41 -0.19 -3.14 9.05
N ALA A 42 -0.51 -3.94 10.06
CA ALA A 42 0.48 -4.80 10.70
C ALA A 42 1.07 -5.84 9.74
N ALA A 43 0.24 -6.40 8.85
CA ALA A 43 0.70 -7.33 7.82
C ALA A 43 1.60 -6.63 6.78
N ALA A 44 1.26 -5.41 6.40
CA ALA A 44 2.03 -4.60 5.45
C ALA A 44 3.38 -4.17 6.03
N GLU A 45 3.42 -3.78 7.30
CA GLU A 45 4.67 -3.47 8.00
C GLU A 45 5.58 -4.70 8.08
N GLY A 46 5.04 -5.88 8.40
CA GLY A 46 5.80 -7.13 8.39
C GLY A 46 6.38 -7.46 7.01
N LEU A 47 5.61 -7.25 5.93
CA LEU A 47 6.11 -7.45 4.57
C LEU A 47 7.19 -6.44 4.18
N ALA A 48 7.01 -5.18 4.55
CA ALA A 48 7.99 -4.13 4.31
C ALA A 48 9.31 -4.43 5.04
N ASP A 49 9.25 -5.01 6.24
CA ASP A 49 10.42 -5.41 7.04
C ASP A 49 11.16 -6.61 6.44
N HIS A 50 10.41 -7.54 5.86
CA HIS A 50 10.95 -8.71 5.16
C HIS A 50 11.40 -8.42 3.72
N SER A 51 11.19 -7.21 3.20
CA SER A 51 11.59 -6.84 1.84
C SER A 51 13.11 -6.77 1.72
N VAL A 52 13.63 -7.22 0.57
CA VAL A 52 15.06 -7.16 0.25
C VAL A 52 15.57 -5.71 0.17
N TYR A 53 14.67 -4.75 -0.06
CA TYR A 53 15.00 -3.32 -0.09
C TYR A 53 15.02 -2.68 1.30
N HIS A 54 14.55 -3.39 2.34
CA HIS A 54 14.69 -2.98 3.72
C HIS A 54 16.05 -3.39 4.26
N ASP A 55 17.09 -2.69 3.84
CA ASP A 55 18.45 -2.92 4.32
C ASP A 55 18.85 -1.79 5.30
N GLU A 56 19.12 -2.16 6.55
CA GLU A 56 19.58 -1.26 7.62
C GLU A 56 20.89 -0.52 7.29
N ARG A 57 21.61 -0.96 6.25
CA ARG A 57 22.82 -0.30 5.75
C ARG A 57 22.54 0.93 4.89
N VAL A 58 21.31 1.14 4.43
CA VAL A 58 20.94 2.32 3.65
C VAL A 58 20.85 3.52 4.58
N PRO A 59 21.70 4.55 4.42
CA PRO A 59 21.62 5.77 5.21
C PRO A 59 20.32 6.53 4.91
N ASP A 60 19.70 7.09 5.95
CA ASP A 60 18.41 7.81 5.86
C ASP A 60 17.29 7.00 5.17
N LEU A 61 17.30 5.67 5.33
CA LEU A 61 16.26 4.80 4.79
C LEU A 61 14.89 5.17 5.39
N SER A 62 14.01 5.64 4.51
CA SER A 62 12.60 5.86 4.83
C SER A 62 11.74 4.96 3.97
N ARG A 63 10.61 4.51 4.51
CA ARG A 63 9.65 3.67 3.78
C ARG A 63 8.25 4.20 3.97
N THR A 64 7.49 4.23 2.89
CA THR A 64 6.07 4.59 2.89
C THR A 64 5.28 3.37 2.48
N ILE A 65 4.30 3.00 3.30
CA ILE A 65 3.44 1.85 3.06
C ILE A 65 2.05 2.38 2.73
N GLU A 66 1.58 2.08 1.54
CA GLU A 66 0.23 2.39 1.08
C GLU A 66 -0.57 1.11 0.92
N ILE A 67 -1.75 1.07 1.55
CA ILE A 67 -2.62 -0.10 1.53
C ILE A 67 -3.89 0.27 0.78
N THR A 68 -4.11 -0.39 -0.34
CA THR A 68 -5.28 -0.22 -1.18
C THR A 68 -6.10 -1.51 -1.16
N SER A 69 -7.36 -1.41 -0.78
CA SER A 69 -8.29 -2.53 -0.97
C SER A 69 -8.93 -2.40 -2.37
N PRO A 70 -9.10 -3.50 -3.12
CA PRO A 70 -9.70 -3.47 -4.45
C PRO A 70 -11.18 -3.05 -4.41
N ASP A 71 -11.86 -3.24 -3.27
CA ASP A 71 -13.22 -2.72 -3.03
C ASP A 71 -13.26 -1.20 -2.79
N SER A 72 -12.12 -0.59 -2.43
CA SER A 72 -11.98 0.86 -2.28
C SER A 72 -11.59 1.55 -3.59
N ASP A 73 -11.74 0.88 -4.74
CA ASP A 73 -11.82 1.54 -6.05
C ASP A 73 -13.15 2.33 -6.12
N ASP A 74 -13.35 3.25 -5.17
CA ASP A 74 -14.10 4.47 -5.43
C ASP A 74 -13.18 5.24 -6.39
N PRO A 75 -13.58 5.44 -7.66
CA PRO A 75 -12.82 6.28 -8.56
C PRO A 75 -12.86 7.66 -7.93
N GLY A 76 -11.79 8.02 -7.21
CA GLY A 76 -11.63 9.35 -6.63
C GLY A 76 -12.02 10.36 -7.70
N PRO A 77 -12.81 11.40 -7.37
CA PRO A 77 -13.31 12.33 -8.36
C PRO A 77 -12.13 12.74 -9.26
N PRO A 78 -12.28 12.70 -10.59
CA PRO A 78 -11.17 12.97 -11.50
C PRO A 78 -10.48 14.28 -11.06
N PRO A 79 -9.15 14.40 -11.21
CA PRO A 79 -8.50 15.67 -10.92
C PRO A 79 -9.31 16.75 -11.62
N ALA A 80 -9.67 17.82 -10.89
CA ALA A 80 -10.38 18.95 -11.45
C ALA A 80 -9.54 19.53 -12.59
N SER A 81 -9.71 18.96 -13.77
CA SER A 81 -9.06 19.34 -15.00
C SER A 81 -9.82 20.56 -15.48
N GLY A 82 -9.46 21.73 -14.96
CA GLY A 82 -10.11 22.96 -15.36
C GLY A 82 -9.88 24.09 -14.36
N GLY A 83 -8.78 24.83 -14.52
CA GLY A 83 -8.60 26.04 -13.73
C GLY A 83 -7.32 26.84 -13.94
N GLY A 84 -6.57 26.63 -15.01
CA GLY A 84 -5.52 27.55 -15.43
C GLY A 84 -5.10 27.24 -16.87
N PRO A 85 -4.87 28.23 -17.75
CA PRO A 85 -4.33 29.55 -17.43
C PRO A 85 -5.21 30.74 -17.87
N THR A 86 -5.14 31.87 -17.15
CA THR A 86 -5.28 33.22 -17.75
C THR A 86 -4.19 33.38 -18.82
N PRO A 87 -4.50 33.74 -20.09
CA PRO A 87 -4.59 35.15 -20.56
C PRO A 87 -5.61 35.31 -21.74
N VAL A 88 -6.02 36.48 -22.25
CA VAL A 88 -5.39 37.76 -22.63
C VAL A 88 -6.35 38.93 -22.47
#